data_AF-A0A9D7DHI8-F1
#
_entry.id   AF-A0A9D7DHI8-F1
#
_cell.length_a   1.000
_cell.length_b   1.000
_cell.length_c   1.000
_cell.angle_alpha   90.00
_cell.angle_beta   90.00
_cell.angle_gamma   90.00
#
_symmetry.space_group_name_H-M   'P 1'
#
loop_
_entity.id
_entity.type
_entity.pdbx_description
1 polymer ?
#
loop_
_entity_poly.entity_id
_entity_poly.type
_entity_poly.pdbx_seq_one_letter_code
_entity_poly.pdbx_strand_id
1 'polypeptide(L)'
;MRPNQFDRLKVDGRVLEGAAIPSYFDALEEVNKSDADWAQKLRDTAIQLVEGDGITAFTSGTTGPPKQFHIPAKDLVASAELTRDAFGLRAGDRVLHCLPCDYIAGKLMLARAFRLGTRYPLHRSTRQRDR
;
A
#
# COMPACT_ATOMS: atom_id res chain seq x y z
N MET A 1 9.54 19.35 12.37
CA MET A 1 9.37 18.14 11.55
C MET A 1 7.94 18.15 11.02
N ARG A 2 7.71 17.98 9.71
CA ARG A 2 6.32 17.87 9.18
C ARG A 2 5.74 16.52 9.65
N PRO A 3 4.45 16.44 10.02
CA PRO A 3 3.82 15.17 10.37
C PRO A 3 3.92 14.19 9.19
N ASN A 4 4.12 12.91 9.46
CA ASN A 4 3.98 11.90 8.41
C ASN A 4 2.53 11.91 7.91
N GLN A 5 2.34 11.88 6.60
CA GLN A 5 1.03 11.90 5.94
C GLN A 5 0.42 10.50 5.77
N PHE A 6 1.10 9.46 6.25
CA PHE A 6 0.70 8.05 6.18
C PHE A 6 0.70 7.38 7.57
N ASP A 7 0.34 8.11 8.62
CA ASP A 7 0.42 7.67 10.03
C ASP A 7 -0.81 6.89 10.54
N ARG A 8 -1.83 6.72 9.69
CA ARG A 8 -3.10 6.07 10.04
C ARG A 8 -3.65 5.20 8.91
N LEU A 9 -4.10 3.99 9.24
CA LEU A 9 -4.71 3.06 8.28
C LEU A 9 -5.97 2.41 8.86
N LYS A 10 -7.00 2.23 8.03
CA LYS A 10 -8.20 1.45 8.38
C LYS A 10 -8.21 0.11 7.64
N VAL A 11 -7.86 -0.97 8.32
CA VAL A 11 -7.72 -2.32 7.74
C VAL A 11 -8.59 -3.31 8.49
N ASP A 12 -9.37 -4.14 7.77
CA ASP A 12 -10.25 -5.17 8.33
C ASP A 12 -11.11 -4.71 9.54
N GLY A 13 -11.61 -3.47 9.47
CA GLY A 13 -12.44 -2.87 10.52
C GLY A 13 -11.65 -2.32 11.73
N ARG A 14 -10.32 -2.44 11.74
CA ARG A 14 -9.41 -1.89 12.74
C ARG A 14 -8.86 -0.54 12.29
N VAL A 15 -8.57 0.33 13.24
CA VAL A 15 -7.79 1.56 13.02
C VAL A 15 -6.40 1.30 13.56
N LEU A 16 -5.38 1.48 12.71
CA LEU A 16 -3.97 1.37 13.06
C LEU A 16 -3.34 2.75 13.00
N GLU A 17 -2.55 3.08 14.02
CA GLU A 17 -1.84 4.36 14.15
C GLU A 17 -0.43 4.13 14.71
N GLY A 18 0.54 4.94 14.28
CA GLY A 18 1.92 4.87 14.76
C GLY A 18 2.53 3.46 14.68
N ALA A 19 3.11 3.00 15.79
CA ALA A 19 3.79 1.69 15.87
C ALA A 19 2.86 0.49 15.63
N ALA A 20 1.53 0.65 15.76
CA ALA A 20 0.58 -0.43 15.46
C ALA A 20 0.55 -0.79 13.97
N ILE A 21 1.00 0.11 13.07
CA ILE A 21 1.04 -0.15 11.64
C ILE A 21 2.15 -1.18 11.31
N PRO A 22 3.44 -0.94 11.62
CA PRO A 22 4.49 -1.96 11.41
C PRO A 22 4.14 -3.30 12.06
N SER A 23 3.72 -3.30 13.33
CA SER A 23 3.40 -4.54 14.06
C SER A 23 2.27 -5.35 13.40
N TYR A 24 1.27 -4.68 12.80
CA TYR A 24 0.22 -5.38 12.06
C TYR A 24 0.77 -6.06 10.80
N PHE A 25 1.63 -5.37 10.03
CA PHE A 25 2.19 -5.94 8.80
C PHE A 25 3.24 -7.03 9.08
N ASP A 26 4.00 -6.93 10.18
CA ASP A 26 4.88 -8.01 10.66
C ASP A 26 4.07 -9.28 10.97
N ALA A 27 2.99 -9.14 11.74
CA ALA A 27 2.10 -10.26 12.07
C ALA A 27 1.40 -10.83 10.83
N LEU A 28 1.03 -9.97 9.87
CA LEU A 28 0.43 -10.38 8.61
C LEU A 28 1.39 -11.23 7.77
N GLU A 29 2.66 -10.81 7.66
CA GLU A 29 3.71 -11.59 6.98
C GLU A 29 3.91 -12.95 7.64
N GLU A 30 3.99 -12.98 8.97
CA GLU A 30 4.14 -14.22 9.76
C GLU A 30 3.00 -15.22 9.50
N VAL A 31 1.74 -14.76 9.52
CA VAL A 31 0.56 -15.61 9.26
C VAL A 31 0.51 -16.07 7.80
N ASN A 32 1.08 -15.30 6.87
CA ASN A 32 1.08 -15.60 5.43
C ASN A 32 2.44 -16.08 4.92
N LYS A 33 3.26 -16.71 5.75
CA LYS A 33 4.57 -17.27 5.37
C LYS A 33 4.56 -18.19 4.14
N SER A 34 3.44 -18.85 3.87
CA SER A 34 3.26 -19.70 2.68
C SER A 34 3.05 -18.91 1.38
N ASP A 35 2.74 -17.62 1.47
CA ASP A 35 2.62 -16.64 0.38
C ASP A 35 3.49 -15.41 0.73
N ALA A 36 4.74 -15.69 1.12
CA ALA A 36 5.64 -14.71 1.74
C ALA A 36 5.91 -13.51 0.83
N ASP A 37 5.99 -13.71 -0.49
CA ASP A 37 6.33 -12.62 -1.42
C ASP A 37 5.26 -11.52 -1.40
N TRP A 38 3.96 -11.88 -1.52
CA TRP A 38 2.88 -10.90 -1.45
C TRP A 38 2.86 -10.13 -0.12
N ALA A 39 2.94 -10.85 1.00
CA ALA A 39 2.84 -10.25 2.32
C ALA A 39 4.04 -9.35 2.62
N GLN A 40 5.24 -9.79 2.23
CA GLN A 40 6.47 -9.04 2.36
C GLN A 40 6.45 -7.76 1.51
N LYS A 41 6.04 -7.81 0.23
CA LYS A 41 5.96 -6.58 -0.59
C LYS A 41 4.95 -5.58 -0.05
N LEU A 42 3.84 -6.07 0.48
CA LEU A 42 2.83 -5.23 1.11
C LEU A 42 3.40 -4.57 2.38
N ARG A 43 4.05 -5.35 3.24
CA ARG A 43 4.75 -4.87 4.45
C ARG A 43 5.82 -3.83 4.12
N ASP A 44 6.73 -4.14 3.20
CA ASP A 44 7.82 -3.24 2.80
C ASP A 44 7.29 -1.92 2.24
N THR A 45 6.17 -1.96 1.53
CA THR A 45 5.52 -0.75 1.02
C THR A 45 4.90 0.05 2.17
N ALA A 46 4.23 -0.61 3.12
CA ALA A 46 3.67 0.05 4.29
C ALA A 46 4.78 0.75 5.11
N ILE A 47 5.88 0.05 5.39
CA ILE A 47 7.03 0.58 6.13
C ILE A 47 7.65 1.78 5.42
N GLN A 48 7.87 1.70 4.10
CA GLN A 48 8.35 2.84 3.32
C GLN A 48 7.44 4.08 3.44
N LEU A 49 6.12 3.88 3.48
CA LEU A 49 5.17 4.98 3.68
C LEU A 49 5.21 5.56 5.10
N VAL A 50 5.30 4.71 6.14
CA VAL A 50 5.27 5.17 7.55
C VAL A 50 6.61 5.69 8.08
N GLU A 51 7.74 5.25 7.53
CA GLU A 51 9.07 5.59 8.04
C GLU A 51 9.92 6.36 7.03
N GLY A 52 9.61 6.24 5.73
CA GLY A 52 10.37 6.86 4.66
C GLY A 52 9.82 8.20 4.19
N ASP A 53 10.43 8.71 3.12
CA ASP A 53 10.05 9.93 2.42
C ASP A 53 9.29 9.67 1.11
N GLY A 54 8.88 8.41 0.87
CA GLY A 54 8.25 7.96 -0.36
C GLY A 54 8.30 6.45 -0.52
N ILE A 55 8.05 5.98 -1.74
CA ILE A 55 8.16 4.54 -2.08
C ILE A 55 9.09 4.33 -3.26
N THR A 56 9.74 3.17 -3.28
CA THR A 56 10.46 2.70 -4.46
C THR A 56 9.52 1.91 -5.36
N ALA A 57 9.59 2.11 -6.68
CA ALA A 57 8.82 1.37 -7.68
C ALA A 57 9.69 0.96 -8.89
N PHE A 58 9.19 0.00 -9.66
CA PHE A 58 9.83 -0.49 -10.87
C PHE A 58 8.88 -0.30 -12.06
N THR A 59 9.44 0.09 -13.21
CA THR A 59 8.70 0.07 -14.48
C THR A 59 8.68 -1.34 -15.04
N SER A 60 7.57 -1.78 -15.63
CA SER A 60 7.40 -3.13 -16.21
C SER A 60 8.33 -3.47 -17.38
N GLY A 61 9.10 -2.52 -17.90
CA GLY A 61 10.20 -2.75 -18.85
C GLY A 61 9.80 -3.58 -20.06
N THR A 62 8.93 -3.06 -20.93
CA THR A 62 8.51 -3.79 -22.16
C THR A 62 9.58 -3.79 -23.26
N THR A 63 10.61 -2.94 -23.15
CA THR A 63 11.68 -2.78 -24.16
C THR A 63 13.09 -2.74 -23.53
N GLY A 64 13.23 -3.12 -22.26
CA GLY A 64 14.51 -3.12 -21.55
C GLY A 64 14.37 -3.55 -20.09
N PRO A 65 15.49 -3.72 -19.35
CA PRO A 65 15.46 -4.14 -17.95
C PRO A 65 14.64 -3.16 -17.09
N PRO A 66 13.89 -3.67 -16.08
CA PRO A 66 13.12 -2.83 -15.17
C PRO A 66 13.97 -1.73 -14.56
N LYS A 67 13.53 -0.48 -14.67
CA LYS A 67 14.19 0.66 -14.05
C LYS A 67 13.54 0.97 -12.71
N GLN A 68 14.37 1.04 -11.68
CA GLN A 68 13.97 1.49 -10.35
C GLN A 68 13.84 3.01 -10.35
N PHE A 69 12.78 3.51 -9.70
CA PHE A 69 12.61 4.93 -9.44
C PHE A 69 11.95 5.14 -8.08
N HIS A 70 12.19 6.31 -7.48
CA HIS A 70 11.61 6.71 -6.20
C HIS A 70 10.47 7.69 -6.43
N ILE A 71 9.37 7.52 -5.70
CA ILE A 71 8.20 8.40 -5.72
C ILE A 71 8.09 9.07 -4.36
N PRO A 72 8.32 10.40 -4.28
CA PRO A 72 8.22 11.14 -3.04
C PRO A 72 6.82 11.09 -2.42
N ALA A 73 6.76 11.12 -1.09
CA ALA A 73 5.53 11.16 -0.29
C ALA A 73 4.57 12.27 -0.75
N LYS A 74 5.10 13.45 -1.07
CA LYS A 74 4.28 14.58 -1.59
C LYS A 74 3.53 14.24 -2.88
N ASP A 75 4.13 13.45 -3.77
CA ASP A 75 3.56 13.11 -5.07
C ASP A 75 2.52 11.99 -4.90
N LEU A 76 2.76 11.05 -3.98
CA LEU A 76 1.80 10.04 -3.56
C LEU A 76 0.55 10.69 -2.95
N VAL A 77 0.73 11.69 -2.10
CA VAL A 77 -0.37 12.47 -1.51
C VAL A 77 -1.15 13.18 -2.60
N ALA A 78 -0.49 13.94 -3.47
CA ALA A 78 -1.15 14.63 -4.57
C ALA A 78 -1.93 13.65 -5.49
N SER A 79 -1.35 12.49 -5.79
CA SER A 79 -2.01 11.44 -6.56
C SER A 79 -3.27 10.90 -5.87
N ALA A 80 -3.23 10.71 -4.54
CA ALA A 80 -4.38 10.25 -3.78
C ALA A 80 -5.50 11.29 -3.74
N GLU A 81 -5.18 12.58 -3.58
CA GLU A 81 -6.16 13.68 -3.64
C GLU A 81 -6.84 13.74 -5.01
N LEU A 82 -6.07 13.70 -6.10
CA LEU A 82 -6.62 13.66 -7.46
C LEU A 82 -7.54 12.45 -7.68
N THR A 83 -7.16 11.29 -7.12
CA THR A 83 -7.99 10.07 -7.18
C THR A 83 -9.29 10.27 -6.41
N ARG A 84 -9.23 10.86 -5.21
CA ARG A 84 -10.43 11.18 -4.42
C ARG A 84 -11.38 12.05 -5.22
N ASP A 85 -10.87 13.13 -5.81
CA ASP A 85 -11.70 14.11 -6.49
C ASP A 85 -12.31 13.54 -7.78
N ALA A 86 -11.53 12.73 -8.53
CA ALA A 86 -12.02 12.07 -9.74
C ALA A 86 -13.13 11.05 -9.49
N PHE A 87 -13.06 10.30 -8.37
CA PHE A 87 -14.00 9.22 -8.05
C PHE A 87 -15.00 9.58 -6.94
N GLY A 88 -14.93 10.79 -6.37
CA GLY A 88 -15.79 11.22 -5.27
C GLY A 88 -15.61 10.42 -3.98
N LEU A 89 -14.40 9.90 -3.72
CA LEU A 89 -14.14 9.02 -2.56
C LEU A 89 -14.25 9.78 -1.24
N ARG A 90 -14.71 9.09 -0.20
CA ARG A 90 -14.83 9.60 1.16
C ARG A 90 -14.11 8.69 2.15
N ALA A 91 -13.69 9.28 3.27
CA ALA A 91 -13.15 8.50 4.37
C ALA A 91 -14.17 7.45 4.82
N GLY A 92 -13.71 6.21 4.97
CA GLY A 92 -14.57 5.07 5.27
C GLY A 92 -15.14 4.35 4.05
N ASP A 93 -15.04 4.88 2.84
CA ASP A 93 -15.41 4.11 1.64
C ASP A 93 -14.59 2.82 1.56
N ARG A 94 -15.20 1.75 1.04
CA ARG A 94 -14.52 0.46 0.89
C ARG A 94 -13.81 0.43 -0.46
N VAL A 95 -12.49 0.28 -0.43
CA VAL A 95 -11.68 0.12 -1.65
C VAL A 95 -11.06 -1.26 -1.65
N LEU A 96 -11.25 -2.03 -2.72
CA LEU A 96 -10.70 -3.37 -2.83
C LEU A 96 -9.23 -3.28 -3.25
N HIS A 97 -8.31 -3.86 -2.47
CA HIS A 97 -6.92 -4.06 -2.90
C HIS A 97 -6.77 -5.38 -3.66
N CYS A 98 -6.83 -5.33 -4.99
CA CYS A 98 -6.78 -6.51 -5.85
C CYS A 98 -5.47 -6.66 -6.64
N LEU A 99 -4.53 -5.73 -6.49
CA LEU A 99 -3.28 -5.70 -7.24
C LEU A 99 -2.09 -5.87 -6.28
N PRO A 100 -1.14 -6.76 -6.59
CA PRO A 100 -0.01 -7.00 -5.69
C PRO A 100 0.93 -5.79 -5.64
N CYS A 101 1.54 -5.59 -4.47
CA CYS A 101 2.47 -4.49 -4.21
C CYS A 101 3.82 -4.64 -4.93
N ASP A 102 4.02 -5.68 -5.75
CA ASP A 102 5.10 -5.76 -6.73
C ASP A 102 5.02 -4.63 -7.76
N TYR A 103 3.80 -4.25 -8.13
CA TYR A 103 3.54 -3.24 -9.13
C TYR A 103 3.14 -1.91 -8.52
N ILE A 104 3.47 -0.82 -9.22
CA ILE A 104 3.12 0.53 -8.82
C ILE A 104 1.63 0.68 -8.52
N ALA A 105 0.76 0.02 -9.28
CA ALA A 105 -0.68 0.10 -9.08
C ALA A 105 -1.10 -0.42 -7.68
N GLY A 106 -0.56 -1.55 -7.23
CA GLY A 106 -0.79 -2.06 -5.87
C GLY A 106 -0.25 -1.11 -4.81
N LYS A 107 0.98 -0.62 -4.97
CA LYS A 107 1.59 0.33 -4.03
C LYS A 107 0.77 1.62 -3.87
N LEU A 108 0.27 2.18 -4.97
CA LEU A 108 -0.57 3.37 -4.95
C LEU A 108 -1.91 3.13 -4.27
N MET A 109 -2.50 1.93 -4.39
CA MET A 109 -3.74 1.59 -3.69
C MET A 109 -3.55 1.61 -2.17
N LEU A 110 -2.42 1.10 -1.67
CA LEU A 110 -2.08 1.17 -0.26
C LEU A 110 -1.87 2.63 0.19
N ALA A 111 -1.06 3.41 -0.55
CA ALA A 111 -0.81 4.82 -0.23
C ALA A 111 -2.11 5.65 -0.18
N ARG A 112 -3.05 5.39 -1.11
CA ARG A 112 -4.39 6.01 -1.11
C ARG A 112 -5.19 5.60 0.12
N ALA A 113 -5.13 4.34 0.55
CA ALA A 113 -5.87 3.88 1.72
C ALA A 113 -5.40 4.57 3.01
N PHE A 114 -4.08 4.72 3.17
CA PHE A 114 -3.50 5.55 4.23
C PHE A 114 -4.00 7.00 4.14
N ARG A 115 -3.83 7.62 2.97
CA ARG A 115 -4.07 9.06 2.81
C ARG A 115 -5.54 9.44 2.94
N LEU A 116 -6.44 8.63 2.38
CA LEU A 116 -7.88 8.92 2.27
C LEU A 116 -8.69 8.33 3.43
N GLY A 117 -8.11 7.45 4.25
CA GLY A 117 -8.81 6.80 5.36
C GLY A 117 -9.95 5.89 4.88
N THR A 118 -9.87 5.34 3.68
CA THR A 118 -10.79 4.33 3.15
C THR A 118 -10.60 3.00 3.88
N ARG A 119 -11.66 2.20 4.00
CA ARG A 119 -11.56 0.82 4.52
C ARG A 119 -10.81 -0.05 3.53
N TYR A 120 -9.76 -0.69 4.02
CA TYR A 120 -8.85 -1.54 3.29
C TYR A 120 -9.06 -3.01 3.73
N PRO A 121 -10.05 -3.73 3.15
CA PRO A 121 -10.18 -5.15 3.40
C PRO A 121 -8.99 -5.88 2.78
N LEU A 122 -8.19 -6.54 3.61
CA LEU A 122 -7.12 -7.41 3.14
C LEU A 122 -7.72 -8.80 2.92
N HIS A 123 -8.02 -9.11 1.67
CA HIS A 123 -8.37 -10.46 1.27
C HIS A 123 -7.17 -11.07 0.56
N ARG A 124 -6.80 -12.29 0.99
CA ARG A 124 -5.79 -13.12 0.34
C ARG A 124 -6.09 -13.16 -1.16
N SER A 125 -5.07 -12.96 -2.00
CA SER A 125 -5.17 -13.35 -3.40
C SER A 125 -5.35 -14.86 -3.43
N THR A 126 -6.55 -15.34 -3.75
CA THR A 126 -6.80 -16.78 -3.96
C THR A 126 -6.16 -17.31 -5.26
N ARG A 127 -5.20 -16.59 -5.86
CA ARG A 127 -4.44 -17.10 -7.01
C ARG A 127 -3.29 -17.99 -6.54
N GLN A 128 -3.66 -19.18 -6.09
CA GLN A 128 -2.90 -20.38 -6.42
C GLN A 128 -2.91 -20.45 -7.95
N ARG A 129 -1.81 -20.03 -8.59
CA ARG A 129 -1.56 -20.46 -9.97
C ARG A 129 -1.19 -21.92 -9.85
N ASP A 130 -2.18 -22.79 -10.02
CA ASP A 130 -1.92 -24.18 -10.40
C ASP A 130 -1.05 -24.13 -11.66
N ARG A 131 0.23 -24.43 -11.48
CA ARG A 131 1.15 -24.93 -12.49
C ARG A 131 2.03 -25.97 -11.86
#